data_AF-A0A0Q9PL36-F1
#
_entry.id   AF-A0A0Q9PL36-F1
#
_cell.length_a   1.000
_cell.length_b   1.000
_cell.length_c   1.000
_cell.angle_alpha   90.00
_cell.angle_beta   90.00
_cell.angle_gamma   90.00
#
_symmetry.space_group_name_H-M   'P 1'
#
loop_
_entity.id
_entity.type
_entity.pdbx_description
1 polymer ?
#
loop_
_entity_poly.entity_id
_entity_poly.type
_entity_poly.pdbx_seq_one_letter_code
_entity_poly.pdbx_strand_id
1 'polypeptide(L)'
;MHLLNYVAMIPNVVWAAILASALTFFGVMLSNRSNTSRLIKTLAHESSEKDKDRIHSLRKDVYLRAAETMAEVGNYLGKIPQLDPTKENIADGLSGFFGASIKLQLVAESGTAKLANELTARYTEMLFSLLAKASPVHTLQASIQIAGEFYDQKQSEVVRVLAEMTQLNESGSADPLRFEALKRSFDNSQQAATQLSEDRIKSFEERNLAMREYTIALLKEMRSVGPLQMRLTAAIRGELALATEASDYEAEAQANFERIDRSMKELLATLEKG
;
A
#
# COMPACT_ATOMS: atom_id res chain seq x y z
N MET A 1 75.28 -37.98 45.69
CA MET A 1 74.67 -38.66 46.85
C MET A 1 74.34 -37.73 48.03
N HIS A 2 74.32 -36.39 47.87
CA HIS A 2 73.95 -35.48 48.98
C HIS A 2 72.50 -34.96 48.92
N LEU A 3 71.87 -34.88 47.74
CA LEU A 3 70.49 -34.42 47.60
C LEU A 3 69.44 -35.37 48.20
N LEU A 4 69.69 -36.68 48.18
CA LEU A 4 68.75 -37.69 48.68
C LEU A 4 68.62 -37.69 50.21
N ASN A 5 69.66 -37.30 50.95
CA ASN A 5 69.60 -37.23 52.42
C ASN A 5 68.83 -36.00 52.94
N TYR A 6 68.85 -34.88 52.21
CA TYR A 6 68.07 -33.69 52.58
C TYR A 6 66.56 -33.87 52.38
N VAL A 7 66.17 -34.68 51.39
CA VAL A 7 64.76 -35.00 51.11
C VAL A 7 64.13 -35.87 52.22
N ALA A 8 64.92 -36.72 52.88
CA ALA A 8 64.47 -37.59 53.97
C ALA A 8 64.29 -36.87 55.33
N MET A 9 64.76 -35.62 55.45
CA MET A 9 64.69 -34.83 56.69
C MET A 9 63.41 -33.98 56.79
N ILE A 10 62.63 -33.92 55.70
CA ILE A 10 61.38 -33.15 55.62
C ILE A 10 60.25 -33.95 56.31
N PRO A 11 59.52 -33.38 57.29
CA PRO A 11 58.43 -34.08 57.96
C PRO A 11 57.34 -34.53 56.99
N ASN A 12 56.80 -35.74 57.19
CA ASN A 12 55.70 -36.28 56.36
C ASN A 12 54.48 -35.35 56.25
N VAL A 13 54.24 -34.52 57.26
CA VAL A 13 53.16 -33.50 57.27
C VAL A 13 53.36 -32.46 56.16
N VAL A 14 54.61 -32.08 55.87
CA VAL A 14 54.93 -31.12 54.80
C VAL A 14 54.65 -31.74 53.43
N TRP A 15 55.01 -33.01 53.23
CA TRP A 15 54.67 -33.75 51.99
C TRP A 15 53.16 -33.90 51.81
N ALA A 16 52.43 -34.20 52.89
CA ALA A 16 50.97 -34.27 52.86
C ALA A 16 50.34 -32.91 52.53
N ALA A 17 50.84 -31.81 53.09
CA ALA A 17 50.37 -30.45 52.81
C ALA A 17 50.65 -30.02 51.34
N ILE A 18 51.82 -30.35 50.81
CA ILE A 18 52.17 -30.09 49.41
C ILE A 18 51.27 -30.90 48.47
N LEU A 19 51.07 -32.18 48.73
CA LEU A 19 50.17 -33.01 47.92
C LEU A 19 48.72 -32.54 48.00
N ALA A 20 48.23 -32.21 49.20
CA ALA A 20 46.87 -31.68 49.38
C ALA A 20 46.67 -30.36 48.65
N SER A 21 47.58 -29.40 48.78
CA SER A 21 47.51 -28.10 48.10
C SER A 21 47.61 -28.23 46.57
N ALA A 22 48.47 -29.11 46.06
CA ALA A 22 48.56 -29.40 44.63
C ALA A 22 47.26 -30.01 44.09
N LEU A 23 46.64 -30.92 44.85
CA LEU A 23 45.38 -31.56 44.49
C LEU A 23 44.20 -30.58 44.53
N THR A 24 44.16 -29.69 45.52
CA THR A 24 43.18 -28.58 45.56
C THR A 24 43.38 -27.60 44.41
N PHE A 25 44.61 -27.18 44.11
CA PHE A 25 44.92 -26.30 43.00
C PHE A 25 44.51 -26.92 41.65
N PHE A 26 44.83 -28.19 41.44
CA PHE A 26 44.48 -28.91 40.22
C PHE A 26 42.96 -29.09 40.10
N GLY A 27 42.27 -29.38 41.21
CA GLY A 27 40.81 -29.47 41.29
C GLY A 27 40.13 -28.14 40.94
N VAL A 28 40.62 -27.02 41.49
CA VAL A 28 40.12 -25.67 41.18
C VAL A 28 40.42 -25.29 39.73
N MET A 29 41.62 -25.61 39.22
CA MET A 29 42.01 -25.31 37.83
C MET A 29 41.15 -26.09 36.83
N LEU A 30 40.91 -27.38 37.06
CA LEU A 30 40.01 -28.22 36.25
C LEU A 30 38.57 -27.72 36.32
N SER A 31 38.08 -27.39 37.52
CA SER A 31 36.73 -26.86 37.73
C SER A 31 36.55 -25.53 37.01
N ASN A 32 37.50 -24.60 37.16
CA ASN A 32 37.44 -23.29 36.52
C ASN A 32 37.52 -23.41 34.99
N ARG A 33 38.40 -24.28 34.47
CA ARG A 33 38.49 -24.55 33.02
C ARG A 33 37.18 -25.13 32.46
N SER A 34 36.55 -26.05 33.18
CA SER A 34 35.26 -26.65 32.81
C SER A 34 34.13 -25.61 32.83
N ASN A 35 34.07 -24.77 33.86
CA ASN A 35 33.11 -23.69 34.00
C ASN A 35 33.25 -22.66 32.87
N THR A 36 34.48 -22.23 32.55
CA THR A 36 34.74 -21.33 31.41
C THR A 36 34.28 -21.94 30.09
N SER A 37 34.53 -23.25 29.86
CA SER A 37 34.06 -23.92 28.65
C SER A 37 32.53 -23.96 28.53
N ARG A 38 31.83 -24.22 29.65
CA ARG A 38 30.36 -24.17 29.69
C ARG A 38 29.84 -22.77 29.45
N LEU A 39 30.42 -21.77 30.11
CA LEU A 39 30.04 -20.36 29.95
C LEU A 39 30.16 -19.91 28.48
N ILE A 40 31.26 -20.24 27.80
CA ILE A 40 31.44 -19.90 26.37
C ILE A 40 30.35 -20.55 25.51
N LYS A 41 30.01 -21.82 25.76
CA LYS A 41 28.95 -22.52 25.02
C LYS A 41 27.58 -21.89 25.27
N THR A 42 27.28 -21.51 26.51
CA THR A 42 26.03 -20.81 26.87
C THR A 42 25.95 -19.45 26.21
N LEU A 43 27.00 -18.62 26.28
CA LEU A 43 27.04 -17.31 25.64
C LEU A 43 26.91 -17.40 24.11
N ALA A 44 27.54 -18.40 23.48
CA ALA A 44 27.40 -18.63 22.05
C ALA A 44 25.95 -19.02 21.67
N HIS A 45 25.31 -19.85 22.48
CA HIS A 45 23.90 -20.22 22.29
C HIS A 45 22.97 -19.02 22.51
N GLU A 46 23.14 -18.28 23.61
CA GLU A 46 22.36 -17.07 23.91
C GLU A 46 22.54 -15.98 22.84
N SER A 47 23.75 -15.78 22.33
CA SER A 47 24.00 -14.85 21.21
C SER A 47 23.25 -15.29 19.96
N SER A 48 23.29 -16.60 19.64
CA SER A 48 22.58 -17.14 18.49
C SER A 48 21.06 -17.05 18.63
N GLU A 49 20.50 -17.34 19.80
CA GLU A 49 19.07 -17.18 20.08
C GLU A 49 18.65 -15.71 20.00
N LYS A 50 19.44 -14.79 20.58
CA LYS A 50 19.17 -13.35 20.50
C LYS A 50 19.21 -12.81 19.06
N ASP A 51 20.13 -13.30 18.23
CA ASP A 51 20.17 -12.93 16.81
C ASP A 51 18.94 -13.44 16.05
N LYS A 52 18.49 -14.67 16.34
CA LYS A 52 17.24 -15.22 15.78
C LYS A 52 16.03 -14.39 16.21
N ASP A 53 15.92 -14.07 17.50
CA ASP A 53 14.83 -13.25 18.04
C ASP A 53 14.78 -11.86 17.37
N ARG A 54 15.95 -11.23 17.18
CA ARG A 54 16.03 -9.93 16.51
C ARG A 54 15.58 -10.01 15.05
N ILE A 55 16.00 -11.04 14.31
CA ILE A 55 15.58 -11.25 12.92
C ILE A 55 14.08 -11.55 12.86
N HIS A 56 13.57 -12.39 13.75
CA HIS A 56 12.15 -12.72 13.80
C HIS A 56 11.29 -11.50 14.12
N SER A 57 11.69 -10.67 15.09
CA SER A 57 11.04 -9.40 15.40
C SER A 57 11.04 -8.46 14.19
N LEU A 58 12.18 -8.32 13.51
CA LEU A 58 12.29 -7.49 12.31
C LEU A 58 11.37 -7.99 11.20
N ARG A 59 11.35 -9.31 10.94
CA ARG A 59 10.46 -9.93 9.95
C ARG A 59 8.99 -9.66 10.26
N LYS A 60 8.58 -9.86 11.52
CA LYS A 60 7.21 -9.58 11.96
C LYS A 60 6.77 -8.16 11.62
N ASP A 61 7.58 -7.16 11.98
CA ASP A 61 7.25 -5.75 11.74
C ASP A 61 7.15 -5.44 10.24
N VAL A 62 8.12 -5.94 9.45
CA VAL A 62 8.13 -5.74 8.00
C VAL A 62 6.95 -6.44 7.33
N TYR A 63 6.59 -7.65 7.77
CA TYR A 63 5.55 -8.46 7.15
C TYR A 63 4.16 -7.91 7.44
N LEU A 64 3.92 -7.46 8.67
CA LEU A 64 2.66 -6.78 9.02
C LEU A 64 2.50 -5.49 8.21
N ARG A 65 3.57 -4.71 8.06
CA ARG A 65 3.52 -3.49 7.24
C ARG A 65 3.30 -3.79 5.76
N ALA A 66 3.88 -4.85 5.23
CA ALA A 66 3.61 -5.29 3.86
C ALA A 66 2.14 -5.69 3.68
N ALA A 67 1.56 -6.44 4.63
CA ALA A 67 0.16 -6.83 4.60
C ALA A 67 -0.80 -5.62 4.62
N GLU A 68 -0.52 -4.64 5.47
CA GLU A 68 -1.27 -3.38 5.56
C GLU A 68 -1.23 -2.62 4.22
N THR A 69 -0.02 -2.35 3.72
CA THR A 69 0.15 -1.56 2.48
C THR A 69 -0.39 -2.28 1.24
N MET A 70 -0.42 -3.62 1.19
CA MET A 70 -1.09 -4.37 0.12
C MET A 70 -2.60 -4.08 0.06
N ALA A 71 -3.26 -3.94 1.21
CA ALA A 71 -4.69 -3.60 1.26
C ALA A 71 -4.94 -2.15 0.78
N GLU A 72 -4.01 -1.24 1.05
CA GLU A 72 -4.08 0.16 0.61
C GLU A 72 -4.01 0.29 -0.92
N VAL A 73 -3.27 -0.59 -1.61
CA VAL A 73 -3.13 -0.56 -3.08
C VAL A 73 -4.50 -0.64 -3.76
N GLY A 74 -5.34 -1.60 -3.39
CA GLY A 74 -6.67 -1.76 -4.02
C GLY A 74 -7.56 -0.53 -3.83
N ASN A 75 -7.53 0.06 -2.64
CA ASN A 75 -8.27 1.29 -2.33
C ASN A 75 -7.74 2.48 -3.14
N TYR A 76 -6.42 2.58 -3.30
CA TYR A 76 -5.80 3.65 -4.06
C TYR A 76 -6.16 3.56 -5.54
N LEU A 77 -6.01 2.37 -6.14
CA LEU A 77 -6.34 2.14 -7.54
C LEU A 77 -7.83 2.41 -7.83
N GLY A 78 -8.73 2.12 -6.88
CA GLY A 78 -10.14 2.49 -7.02
C GLY A 78 -10.42 4.00 -7.07
N LYS A 79 -9.53 4.82 -6.51
CA LYS A 79 -9.71 6.28 -6.39
C LYS A 79 -9.09 7.08 -7.54
N ILE A 80 -8.18 6.49 -8.32
CA ILE A 80 -7.44 7.20 -9.38
C ILE A 80 -8.32 8.10 -10.27
N PRO A 81 -9.50 7.67 -10.77
CA PRO A 81 -10.31 8.52 -11.65
C PRO A 81 -10.87 9.77 -10.98
N GLN A 82 -10.90 9.80 -9.65
CA GLN A 82 -11.42 10.92 -8.85
C GLN A 82 -10.31 11.88 -8.42
N LEU A 83 -9.04 11.48 -8.56
CA LEU A 83 -7.90 12.32 -8.23
C LEU A 83 -7.73 13.43 -9.26
N ASP A 84 -7.26 14.57 -8.79
CA ASP A 84 -6.98 15.73 -9.64
C ASP A 84 -5.49 15.74 -10.00
N PRO A 85 -5.11 15.40 -11.25
CA PRO A 85 -3.70 15.36 -11.67
C PRO A 85 -3.03 16.75 -11.66
N THR A 86 -3.78 17.84 -11.52
CA THR A 86 -3.23 19.20 -11.41
C THR A 86 -2.83 19.55 -9.98
N LYS A 87 -3.35 18.82 -8.98
CA LYS A 87 -3.12 19.08 -7.56
C LYS A 87 -2.21 18.05 -6.90
N GLU A 88 -2.25 16.81 -7.38
CA GLU A 88 -1.58 15.69 -6.73
C GLU A 88 -0.82 14.82 -7.74
N ASN A 89 0.31 14.25 -7.29
CA ASN A 89 1.05 13.29 -8.09
C ASN A 89 0.44 11.90 -7.92
N ILE A 90 -0.30 11.45 -8.93
CA ILE A 90 -0.98 10.15 -8.93
C ILE A 90 0.02 8.97 -8.88
N ALA A 91 1.30 9.17 -9.21
CA ALA A 91 2.28 8.09 -9.05
C ALA A 91 2.64 7.80 -7.58
N ASP A 92 2.45 8.77 -6.67
CA ASP A 92 2.95 8.67 -5.30
C ASP A 92 2.08 7.78 -4.39
N GLY A 93 0.84 7.48 -4.78
CA GLY A 93 -0.07 6.71 -3.94
C GLY A 93 0.32 5.25 -3.69
N LEU A 94 1.28 4.70 -4.45
CA LEU A 94 1.84 3.36 -4.20
C LEU A 94 3.22 3.40 -3.52
N SER A 95 3.76 4.58 -3.20
CA SER A 95 5.09 4.73 -2.59
C SER A 95 5.24 3.95 -1.27
N GLY A 96 4.19 3.96 -0.43
CA GLY A 96 4.16 3.21 0.83
C GLY A 96 4.28 1.70 0.61
N PHE A 97 3.56 1.17 -0.38
CA PHE A 97 3.66 -0.24 -0.76
C PHE A 97 5.03 -0.58 -1.33
N PHE A 98 5.59 0.25 -2.22
CA PHE A 98 6.93 0.00 -2.78
C PHE A 98 8.00 0.00 -1.70
N GLY A 99 7.93 0.94 -0.76
CA GLY A 99 8.83 0.98 0.40
C GLY A 99 8.71 -0.25 1.30
N ALA A 100 7.49 -0.74 1.53
CA ALA A 100 7.25 -1.96 2.30
C ALA A 100 7.75 -3.21 1.56
N SER A 101 7.51 -3.30 0.25
CA SER A 101 7.94 -4.43 -0.58
C SER A 101 9.47 -4.56 -0.66
N ILE A 102 10.20 -3.46 -0.81
CA ILE A 102 11.67 -3.49 -0.80
C ILE A 102 12.20 -4.01 0.55
N LYS A 103 11.61 -3.56 1.66
CA LYS A 103 11.97 -4.06 3.01
C LYS A 103 11.66 -5.54 3.16
N LEU A 104 10.51 -5.98 2.66
CA LEU A 104 10.09 -7.38 2.65
C LEU A 104 11.12 -8.24 1.88
N GLN A 105 11.52 -7.80 0.69
CA GLN A 105 12.54 -8.49 -0.12
C GLN A 105 13.90 -8.61 0.56
N LEU A 106 14.27 -7.67 1.45
CA LEU A 106 15.55 -7.69 2.16
C LEU A 106 15.58 -8.70 3.32
N VAL A 107 14.45 -8.92 3.99
CA VAL A 107 14.40 -9.71 5.24
C VAL A 107 13.80 -11.10 5.06
N ALA A 108 13.04 -11.32 3.99
CA ALA A 108 12.35 -12.56 3.71
C ALA A 108 13.25 -13.62 3.07
N GLU A 109 12.79 -14.87 3.11
CA GLU A 109 13.47 -15.95 2.39
C GLU A 109 13.35 -15.75 0.87
N SER A 110 14.26 -16.37 0.12
CA SER A 110 14.36 -16.16 -1.33
C SER A 110 13.05 -16.42 -2.08
N GLY A 111 12.21 -17.37 -1.63
CA GLY A 111 10.92 -17.66 -2.24
C GLY A 111 9.91 -16.53 -2.06
N THR A 112 9.77 -16.04 -0.83
CA THR A 112 8.89 -14.92 -0.46
C THR A 112 9.36 -13.62 -1.08
N ALA A 113 10.66 -13.35 -1.09
CA ALA A 113 11.25 -12.17 -1.74
C ALA A 113 10.94 -12.17 -3.25
N LYS A 114 10.99 -13.32 -3.92
CA LYS A 114 10.62 -13.44 -5.34
C LYS A 114 9.14 -13.11 -5.56
N LEU A 115 8.24 -13.64 -4.74
CA LEU A 115 6.80 -13.34 -4.81
C LEU A 115 6.51 -11.86 -4.56
N ALA A 116 7.21 -11.23 -3.62
CA ALA A 116 7.09 -9.80 -3.34
C ALA A 116 7.54 -8.94 -4.54
N ASN A 117 8.65 -9.31 -5.17
CA ASN A 117 9.13 -8.64 -6.38
C ASN A 117 8.15 -8.80 -7.56
N GLU A 118 7.65 -10.01 -7.79
CA GLU A 118 6.65 -10.28 -8.82
C GLU A 118 5.37 -9.47 -8.59
N LEU A 119 4.88 -9.41 -7.34
CA LEU A 119 3.70 -8.62 -7.00
C LEU A 119 3.91 -7.13 -7.22
N THR A 120 5.12 -6.64 -6.90
CA THR A 120 5.49 -5.25 -7.12
C THR A 120 5.50 -4.89 -8.60
N ALA A 121 6.07 -5.75 -9.45
CA ALA A 121 6.06 -5.57 -10.89
C ALA A 121 4.62 -5.54 -11.44
N ARG A 122 3.79 -6.49 -11.00
CA ARG A 122 2.38 -6.57 -11.42
C ARG A 122 1.56 -5.35 -10.98
N TYR A 123 1.74 -4.84 -9.77
CA TYR A 123 1.09 -3.59 -9.34
C TYR A 123 1.58 -2.37 -10.12
N THR A 124 2.86 -2.33 -10.48
CA THR A 124 3.41 -1.25 -11.31
C THR A 124 2.81 -1.28 -12.72
N GLU A 125 2.72 -2.46 -13.35
CA GLU A 125 2.06 -2.64 -14.65
C GLU A 125 0.58 -2.23 -14.59
N MET A 126 -0.15 -2.67 -13.55
CA MET A 126 -1.54 -2.30 -13.34
C MET A 126 -1.70 -0.79 -13.15
N LEU A 127 -0.83 -0.12 -12.38
CA LEU A 127 -0.89 1.33 -12.18
C LEU A 127 -0.82 2.07 -13.52
N PHE A 128 0.16 1.75 -14.37
CA PHE A 128 0.30 2.42 -15.67
C PHE A 128 -0.86 2.12 -16.62
N SER A 129 -1.35 0.88 -16.64
CA SER A 129 -2.53 0.49 -17.42
C SER A 129 -3.77 1.29 -17.00
N LEU A 130 -4.00 1.41 -15.69
CA LEU A 130 -5.14 2.13 -15.14
C LEU A 130 -5.02 3.64 -15.30
N LEU A 131 -3.83 4.22 -15.16
CA LEU A 131 -3.59 5.64 -15.45
C LEU A 131 -4.01 6.00 -16.88
N ALA A 132 -3.66 5.18 -17.86
CA ALA A 132 -4.08 5.39 -19.24
C ALA A 132 -5.61 5.36 -19.39
N LYS A 133 -6.31 4.49 -18.64
CA LYS A 133 -7.78 4.39 -18.62
C LYS A 133 -8.46 5.51 -17.83
N ALA A 134 -7.78 6.11 -16.86
CA ALA A 134 -8.30 7.23 -16.08
C ALA A 134 -8.19 8.57 -16.81
N SER A 135 -7.23 8.72 -17.72
CA SER A 135 -6.99 9.97 -18.45
C SER A 135 -8.24 10.57 -19.15
N PRO A 136 -9.08 9.79 -19.85
CA PRO A 136 -10.34 10.31 -20.40
C PRO A 136 -11.30 10.82 -19.30
N VAL A 137 -11.36 10.14 -18.15
CA VAL A 137 -12.20 10.57 -17.02
C VAL A 137 -11.74 11.93 -16.49
N HIS A 138 -10.44 12.11 -16.29
CA HIS A 138 -9.87 13.39 -15.84
C HIS A 138 -10.13 14.51 -16.84
N THR A 139 -9.95 14.24 -18.13
CA THR A 139 -10.19 15.23 -19.20
C THR A 139 -11.65 15.66 -19.22
N LEU A 140 -12.59 14.70 -19.17
CA LEU A 140 -14.02 14.99 -19.17
C LEU A 140 -14.47 15.70 -17.89
N GLN A 141 -13.88 15.35 -16.74
CA GLN A 141 -14.14 16.05 -15.48
C GLN A 141 -13.69 17.51 -15.54
N ALA A 142 -12.53 17.79 -16.14
CA ALA A 142 -12.08 19.17 -16.38
C ALA A 142 -13.03 19.91 -17.33
N SER A 143 -13.45 19.28 -18.43
CA SER A 143 -14.43 19.87 -19.37
C SER A 143 -15.77 20.18 -18.70
N ILE A 144 -16.29 19.27 -17.86
CA ILE A 144 -17.51 19.47 -17.08
C ILE A 144 -17.37 20.67 -16.15
N GLN A 145 -16.23 20.78 -15.45
CA GLN A 145 -15.98 21.89 -14.53
C GLN A 145 -15.93 23.22 -15.28
N ILE A 146 -15.16 23.30 -16.37
CA ILE A 146 -15.03 24.51 -17.19
C ILE A 146 -16.40 24.94 -17.75
N ALA A 147 -17.16 24.00 -18.31
CA ALA A 147 -18.50 24.28 -18.82
C ALA A 147 -19.45 24.76 -17.72
N GLY A 148 -19.35 24.18 -16.51
CA GLY A 148 -20.09 24.61 -15.33
C GLY A 148 -19.78 26.04 -14.91
N GLU A 149 -18.50 26.39 -14.82
CA GLU A 149 -18.05 27.74 -14.45
C GLU A 149 -18.55 28.79 -15.46
N PHE A 150 -18.43 28.52 -16.77
CA PHE A 150 -18.95 29.42 -17.79
C PHE A 150 -20.49 29.47 -17.80
N TYR A 151 -21.16 28.36 -17.53
CA TYR A 151 -22.62 28.33 -17.41
C TYR A 151 -23.10 29.27 -16.31
N ASP A 152 -22.49 29.17 -15.12
CA ASP A 152 -22.85 30.01 -13.96
C ASP A 152 -22.62 31.49 -14.26
N GLN A 153 -21.51 31.83 -14.95
CA GLN A 153 -21.26 33.20 -15.42
C GLN A 153 -22.34 33.70 -16.38
N LYS A 154 -22.74 32.90 -17.37
CA LYS A 154 -23.79 33.28 -18.32
C LYS A 154 -25.16 33.37 -17.67
N GLN A 155 -25.46 32.50 -16.71
CA GLN A 155 -26.70 32.56 -15.96
C GLN A 155 -26.76 33.82 -15.07
N SER A 156 -25.64 34.24 -14.49
CA SER A 156 -25.54 35.51 -13.77
C SER A 156 -25.82 36.71 -14.67
N GLU A 157 -25.31 36.70 -15.91
CA GLU A 157 -25.62 37.75 -16.90
C GLU A 157 -27.10 37.75 -17.31
N VAL A 158 -27.72 36.58 -17.48
CA VAL A 158 -29.17 36.48 -17.74
C VAL A 158 -29.97 37.14 -16.61
N VAL A 159 -29.65 36.82 -15.35
CA VAL A 159 -30.31 37.41 -14.18
C VAL A 159 -30.11 38.92 -14.13
N ARG A 160 -28.89 39.41 -14.39
CA ARG A 160 -28.57 40.85 -14.41
C ARG A 160 -29.38 41.58 -15.49
N VAL A 161 -29.41 41.07 -16.71
CA VAL A 161 -30.12 41.70 -17.84
C VAL A 161 -31.62 41.71 -17.59
N LEU A 162 -32.20 40.62 -17.05
CA LEU A 162 -33.61 40.58 -16.68
C LEU A 162 -33.96 41.62 -15.62
N ALA A 163 -33.11 41.80 -14.60
CA ALA A 163 -33.32 42.84 -13.60
C ALA A 163 -33.33 44.25 -14.20
N GLU A 164 -32.42 44.54 -15.14
CA GLU A 164 -32.39 45.83 -15.85
C GLU A 164 -33.60 46.03 -16.77
N MET A 165 -34.08 44.98 -17.44
CA MET A 165 -35.29 45.03 -18.26
C MET A 165 -36.54 45.29 -17.39
N THR A 166 -36.64 44.62 -16.24
CA THR A 166 -37.70 44.86 -15.25
C THR A 166 -37.67 46.31 -14.76
N GLN A 167 -36.50 46.82 -14.37
CA GLN A 167 -36.36 48.20 -13.92
C GLN A 167 -36.75 49.21 -15.01
N LEU A 168 -36.37 48.97 -16.26
CA LEU A 168 -36.74 49.83 -17.39
C LEU A 168 -38.27 49.86 -17.57
N ASN A 169 -38.92 48.69 -17.51
CA ASN A 169 -40.38 48.60 -17.59
C ASN A 169 -41.09 49.28 -16.41
N GLU A 170 -40.63 49.08 -15.19
CA GLU A 170 -41.21 49.67 -13.97
C GLU A 170 -41.01 51.19 -13.89
N SER A 171 -39.95 51.72 -14.52
CA SER A 171 -39.67 53.17 -14.53
C SER A 171 -40.68 54.00 -15.34
N GLY A 172 -41.55 53.35 -16.12
CA GLY A 172 -42.51 54.01 -17.02
C GLY A 172 -41.87 54.81 -18.16
N SER A 173 -40.53 54.79 -18.27
CA SER A 173 -39.77 55.47 -19.31
C SER A 173 -39.51 54.51 -20.46
N ALA A 174 -40.37 54.56 -21.48
CA ALA A 174 -40.19 53.74 -22.67
C ALA A 174 -38.94 54.18 -23.45
N ASP A 175 -37.86 53.40 -23.36
CA ASP A 175 -36.69 53.49 -24.21
C ASP A 175 -36.57 52.22 -25.07
N PRO A 176 -37.18 52.19 -26.26
CA PRO A 176 -37.20 51.01 -27.12
C PRO A 176 -35.81 50.56 -27.58
N LEU A 177 -34.88 51.51 -27.78
CA LEU A 177 -33.52 51.20 -28.24
C LEU A 177 -32.72 50.50 -27.14
N ARG A 178 -32.82 50.99 -25.90
CA ARG A 178 -32.20 50.35 -24.75
C ARG A 178 -32.81 48.98 -24.47
N PHE A 179 -34.14 48.85 -24.57
CA PHE A 179 -34.81 47.58 -24.39
C PHE A 179 -34.35 46.53 -25.42
N GLU A 180 -34.25 46.90 -26.70
CA GLU A 180 -33.73 46.01 -27.76
C GLU A 180 -32.26 45.62 -27.53
N ALA A 181 -31.43 46.53 -27.04
CA ALA A 181 -30.04 46.19 -26.68
C ALA A 181 -29.98 45.18 -25.52
N LEU A 182 -30.80 45.37 -24.47
CA LEU A 182 -30.93 44.44 -23.36
C LEU A 182 -31.46 43.08 -23.82
N LYS A 183 -32.49 43.07 -24.66
CA LYS A 183 -33.06 41.85 -25.23
C LYS A 183 -32.00 41.05 -26.01
N ARG A 184 -31.19 41.69 -26.85
CA ARG A 184 -30.08 41.01 -27.55
C ARG A 184 -29.04 40.44 -26.58
N SER A 185 -28.72 41.17 -25.51
CA SER A 185 -27.79 40.68 -24.46
C SER A 185 -28.37 39.47 -23.72
N PHE A 186 -29.67 39.49 -23.43
CA PHE A 186 -30.40 38.36 -22.84
C PHE A 186 -30.37 37.16 -23.77
N ASP A 187 -30.80 37.32 -25.03
CA ASP A 187 -30.88 36.25 -26.02
C ASP A 187 -29.50 35.58 -26.21
N ASN A 188 -28.43 36.38 -26.33
CA ASN A 188 -27.06 35.87 -26.44
C ASN A 188 -26.61 35.09 -25.20
N SER A 189 -26.87 35.63 -24.00
CA SER A 189 -26.42 34.99 -22.75
C SER A 189 -27.21 33.73 -22.45
N GLN A 190 -28.52 33.74 -22.73
CA GLN A 190 -29.41 32.60 -22.58
C GLN A 190 -29.03 31.49 -23.56
N GLN A 191 -28.77 31.82 -24.82
CA GLN A 191 -28.33 30.83 -25.82
C GLN A 191 -26.99 30.20 -25.43
N ALA A 192 -26.03 31.01 -24.98
CA ALA A 192 -24.74 30.52 -24.51
C ALA A 192 -24.89 29.61 -23.27
N ALA A 193 -25.73 29.98 -22.31
CA ALA A 193 -26.02 29.15 -21.13
C ALA A 193 -26.65 27.81 -21.53
N THR A 194 -27.60 27.81 -22.47
CA THR A 194 -28.20 26.56 -22.98
C THR A 194 -27.15 25.66 -23.62
N GLN A 195 -26.30 26.19 -24.51
CA GLN A 195 -25.25 25.41 -25.16
C GLN A 195 -24.28 24.80 -24.14
N LEU A 196 -23.82 25.59 -23.16
CA LEU A 196 -22.93 25.10 -22.10
C LEU A 196 -23.58 24.02 -21.25
N SER A 197 -24.89 24.11 -21.00
CA SER A 197 -25.63 23.07 -20.29
C SER A 197 -25.71 21.77 -21.11
N GLU A 198 -25.96 21.85 -22.41
CA GLU A 198 -25.99 20.70 -23.32
C GLU A 198 -24.62 20.02 -23.41
N ASP A 199 -23.55 20.80 -23.62
CA ASP A 199 -22.17 20.32 -23.66
C ASP A 199 -21.77 19.63 -22.34
N ARG A 200 -22.21 20.18 -21.21
CA ARG A 200 -22.01 19.59 -19.88
C ARG A 200 -22.72 18.25 -19.76
N ILE A 201 -23.99 18.14 -20.18
CA ILE A 201 -24.75 16.87 -20.15
C ILE A 201 -24.03 15.81 -20.97
N LYS A 202 -23.62 16.14 -22.20
CA LYS A 202 -22.88 15.24 -23.07
C LYS A 202 -21.56 14.78 -22.43
N SER A 203 -20.81 15.70 -21.84
CA SER A 203 -19.55 15.39 -21.16
C SER A 203 -19.78 14.47 -19.95
N PHE A 204 -20.89 14.62 -19.21
CA PHE A 204 -21.26 13.72 -18.12
C PHE A 204 -21.56 12.30 -18.61
N GLU A 205 -22.26 12.15 -19.73
CA GLU A 205 -22.54 10.84 -20.34
C GLU A 205 -21.25 10.15 -20.78
N GLU A 206 -20.39 10.87 -21.51
CA GLU A 206 -19.07 10.36 -21.93
C GLU A 206 -18.20 9.99 -20.71
N ARG A 207 -18.24 10.79 -19.64
CA ARG A 207 -17.49 10.51 -18.41
C ARG A 207 -17.98 9.23 -17.73
N ASN A 208 -19.29 8.99 -17.73
CA ASN A 208 -19.86 7.76 -17.16
C ASN A 208 -19.41 6.52 -17.94
N LEU A 209 -19.35 6.62 -19.27
CA LEU A 209 -18.81 5.55 -20.11
C LEU A 209 -17.32 5.31 -19.81
N ALA A 210 -16.51 6.37 -19.76
CA ALA A 210 -15.09 6.25 -19.42
C ALA A 210 -14.85 5.68 -18.01
N MET A 211 -15.65 6.09 -17.02
CA MET A 211 -15.58 5.57 -15.65
C MET A 211 -15.94 4.08 -15.60
N ARG A 212 -16.91 3.65 -16.41
CA ARG A 212 -17.28 2.24 -16.54
C ARG A 212 -16.16 1.43 -17.18
N GLU A 213 -15.56 1.92 -18.26
CA GLU A 213 -14.38 1.28 -18.87
C GLU A 213 -13.23 1.13 -17.88
N TYR A 214 -12.97 2.18 -17.10
CA TYR A 214 -11.99 2.15 -16.01
C TYR A 214 -12.33 1.07 -14.98
N THR A 215 -13.57 1.00 -14.54
CA THR A 215 -14.03 0.02 -13.54
C THR A 215 -13.87 -1.41 -14.05
N ILE A 216 -14.22 -1.66 -15.31
CA ILE A 216 -14.03 -2.97 -15.96
C ILE A 216 -12.53 -3.33 -15.99
N ALA A 217 -11.67 -2.39 -16.37
CA ALA A 217 -10.22 -2.60 -16.40
C ALA A 217 -9.68 -2.92 -15.00
N LEU A 218 -10.05 -2.12 -13.99
CA LEU A 218 -9.65 -2.32 -12.59
C LEU A 218 -10.05 -3.72 -12.08
N LEU A 219 -11.30 -4.13 -12.30
CA LEU A 219 -11.77 -5.45 -11.87
C LEU A 219 -11.00 -6.58 -12.56
N LYS A 220 -10.70 -6.46 -13.85
CA LYS A 220 -9.90 -7.45 -14.59
C LYS A 220 -8.48 -7.56 -14.05
N GLU A 221 -7.84 -6.43 -13.77
CA GLU A 221 -6.48 -6.40 -13.23
C GLU A 221 -6.41 -6.93 -11.79
N MET A 222 -7.34 -6.51 -10.92
CA MET A 222 -7.44 -6.98 -9.52
C MET A 222 -7.62 -8.50 -9.46
N ARG A 223 -8.45 -9.06 -10.34
CA ARG A 223 -8.63 -10.50 -10.49
C ARG A 223 -7.33 -11.21 -10.86
N SER A 224 -6.50 -10.60 -11.71
CA SER A 224 -5.22 -11.18 -12.13
C SER A 224 -4.18 -11.23 -11.02
N VAL A 225 -4.24 -10.28 -10.07
CA VAL A 225 -3.23 -10.15 -9.00
C VAL A 225 -3.60 -10.93 -7.74
N GLY A 226 -4.89 -11.20 -7.51
CA GLY A 226 -5.36 -11.92 -6.31
C GLY A 226 -4.61 -13.23 -5.97
N PRO A 227 -4.37 -14.14 -6.93
CA PRO A 227 -3.62 -15.38 -6.66
C PRO A 227 -2.18 -15.12 -6.18
N LEU A 228 -1.53 -14.07 -6.69
CA LEU A 228 -0.17 -13.71 -6.32
C LEU A 228 -0.13 -13.12 -4.90
N GLN A 229 -1.09 -12.25 -4.58
CA GLN A 229 -1.24 -11.68 -3.24
C GLN A 229 -1.52 -12.77 -2.19
N MET A 230 -2.34 -13.78 -2.53
CA MET A 230 -2.58 -14.93 -1.66
C MET A 230 -1.31 -15.75 -1.41
N ARG A 231 -0.58 -16.11 -2.49
CA ARG A 231 0.65 -16.89 -2.39
C ARG A 231 1.70 -16.18 -1.53
N LEU A 232 1.83 -14.85 -1.71
CA LEU A 232 2.72 -14.05 -0.88
C LEU A 232 2.29 -14.06 0.59
N THR A 233 1.00 -13.92 0.87
CA THR A 233 0.46 -13.94 2.23
C THR A 233 0.66 -15.29 2.91
N ALA A 234 0.45 -16.40 2.19
CA ALA A 234 0.70 -17.75 2.68
C ALA A 234 2.20 -17.96 3.01
N ALA A 235 3.09 -17.52 2.12
CA ALA A 235 4.54 -17.59 2.34
C ALA A 235 4.99 -16.78 3.57
N ILE A 236 4.47 -15.55 3.73
CA ILE A 236 4.68 -14.70 4.91
C ILE A 236 4.24 -15.42 6.20
N ARG A 237 3.06 -16.05 6.20
CA ARG A 237 2.54 -16.79 7.37
C ARG A 237 3.40 -18.00 7.72
N GLY A 238 3.88 -18.71 6.70
CA GLY A 238 4.79 -19.83 6.86
C GLY A 238 6.10 -19.42 7.54
N GLU A 239 6.70 -18.31 7.10
CA GLU A 239 7.94 -17.79 7.69
C GLU A 239 7.79 -17.24 9.11
N LEU A 240 6.58 -16.80 9.50
CA LEU A 240 6.29 -16.38 10.87
C LEU A 240 5.98 -17.55 11.81
N ALA A 241 6.06 -18.79 11.34
CA ALA A 241 5.65 -19.97 12.08
C ALA A 241 4.23 -19.86 12.66
N LEU A 242 3.35 -19.04 12.05
CA LEU A 242 1.94 -18.90 12.41
C LEU A 242 1.10 -20.07 11.87
N ALA A 243 1.75 -21.22 11.66
CA ALA A 243 1.19 -22.40 11.04
C ALA A 243 0.17 -23.07 11.98
N THR A 244 -1.08 -22.59 11.96
CA THR A 244 -2.20 -23.51 11.77
C THR A 244 -2.03 -24.16 10.40
N GLU A 245 -2.41 -25.44 10.26
CA GLU A 245 -2.15 -26.26 9.07
C GLU A 245 -2.21 -25.43 7.78
N ALA A 246 -1.04 -25.22 7.14
CA ALA A 246 -0.92 -24.28 6.01
C ALA A 246 -1.93 -24.62 4.89
N SER A 247 -2.32 -25.89 4.79
CA SER A 247 -3.38 -26.38 3.91
C SER A 247 -4.76 -25.81 4.21
N ASP A 248 -5.13 -25.60 5.48
CA ASP A 248 -6.45 -25.10 5.86
C ASP A 248 -6.58 -23.61 5.53
N TYR A 249 -5.53 -22.83 5.79
CA TYR A 249 -5.49 -21.41 5.43
C TYR A 249 -5.47 -21.22 3.92
N GLU A 250 -4.67 -22.00 3.19
CA GLU A 250 -4.66 -21.94 1.72
C GLU A 250 -6.01 -22.35 1.13
N ALA A 251 -6.65 -23.39 1.66
CA ALA A 251 -7.98 -23.81 1.24
C ALA A 251 -9.05 -22.74 1.51
N GLU A 252 -9.05 -22.14 2.69
CA GLU A 252 -10.00 -21.07 3.05
C GLU A 252 -9.76 -19.79 2.22
N ALA A 253 -8.50 -19.40 2.04
CA ALA A 253 -8.14 -18.27 1.21
C ALA A 253 -8.54 -18.50 -0.27
N GLN A 254 -8.35 -19.72 -0.78
CA GLN A 254 -8.77 -20.12 -2.11
C GLN A 254 -10.28 -20.09 -2.29
N ALA A 255 -11.04 -20.63 -1.33
CA ALA A 255 -12.50 -20.56 -1.35
C ALA A 255 -13.02 -19.10 -1.31
N ASN A 256 -12.38 -18.26 -0.49
CA ASN A 256 -12.70 -16.83 -0.44
C ASN A 256 -12.38 -16.11 -1.76
N PHE A 257 -11.23 -16.41 -2.37
CA PHE A 257 -10.86 -15.86 -3.67
C PHE A 257 -11.82 -16.31 -4.77
N GLU A 258 -12.20 -17.57 -4.83
CA GLU A 258 -13.19 -18.08 -5.80
C GLU A 258 -14.56 -17.44 -5.64
N ARG A 259 -14.97 -17.15 -4.39
CA ARG A 259 -16.21 -16.40 -4.12
C ARG A 259 -16.11 -14.97 -4.65
N ILE A 260 -15.01 -14.27 -4.35
CA ILE A 260 -14.77 -12.90 -4.85
C ILE A 260 -14.69 -12.90 -6.38
N ASP A 261 -13.99 -13.86 -6.97
CA ASP A 261 -13.83 -14.06 -8.42
C ASP A 261 -15.19 -14.23 -9.11
N ARG A 262 -16.08 -15.03 -8.52
CA ARG A 262 -17.45 -15.22 -9.01
C ARG A 262 -18.25 -13.92 -8.98
N SER A 263 -18.26 -13.23 -7.84
CA SER A 263 -18.93 -11.93 -7.72
C SER A 263 -18.35 -10.88 -8.68
N MET A 264 -17.03 -10.87 -8.87
CA MET A 264 -16.36 -10.00 -9.85
C MET A 264 -16.77 -10.35 -11.28
N LYS A 265 -16.87 -11.62 -11.64
CA LYS A 265 -17.35 -12.06 -12.97
C LYS A 265 -18.80 -11.67 -13.22
N GLU A 266 -19.67 -11.82 -12.24
CA GLU A 266 -21.08 -11.42 -12.32
C GLU A 266 -21.22 -9.91 -12.48
N LEU A 267 -20.45 -9.14 -11.71
CA LEU A 267 -20.39 -7.69 -11.83
C LEU A 267 -19.85 -7.26 -13.21
N LEU A 268 -18.75 -7.86 -13.66
CA LEU A 268 -18.18 -7.62 -14.99
C LEU A 268 -19.18 -7.94 -16.10
N ALA A 269 -19.89 -9.06 -16.04
CA ALA A 269 -20.89 -9.43 -17.03
C ALA A 269 -22.05 -8.41 -17.09
N THR A 270 -22.45 -7.86 -15.95
CA THR A 270 -23.44 -6.78 -15.87
C THR A 270 -22.88 -5.48 -16.48
N LEU A 271 -21.65 -5.13 -16.10
CA LEU A 271 -20.93 -3.97 -16.59
C LEU A 271 -20.45 -4.10 -18.04
N GLU A 272 -20.48 -5.25 -18.69
CA GLU A 272 -20.15 -5.37 -20.12
C GLU A 272 -21.42 -5.33 -21.01
N LYS A 273 -22.59 -5.59 -20.43
CA LYS A 273 -23.89 -5.60 -21.14
C LYS A 273 -24.65 -4.29 -21.12
N GLY A 274 -24.47 -3.47 -20.07
CA GLY A 274 -25.10 -2.14 -19.94
C GLY A 274 -24.60 -1.15 -20.98
#